data_AF-A0A1M2UVS7-F1
#
_entry.id   AF-A0A1M2UVS7-F1
#
_cell.length_a   1.000
_cell.length_b   1.000
_cell.length_c   1.000
_cell.angle_alpha   90.00
_cell.angle_beta   90.00
_cell.angle_gamma   90.00
#
_symmetry.space_group_name_H-M   'P 1'
#
loop_
_entity.id
_entity.type
_entity.pdbx_description
1 polymer ?
#
loop_
_entity_poly.entity_id
_entity_poly.type
_entity_poly.pdbx_seq_one_letter_code
_entity_poly.pdbx_strand_id
1 'polypeptide(L)'
;MLRLSDRSDSVALAQTLNQSSPLTNHGLVAQDWETLLPVVVQMVEMSKVDFYLILSVVFVVVAIGVMNTMVMSVMERTPELGVMLALGTRGGQLQLTILFEAFFLAVLGMVAGTVVGGLLVFWLGQTGIDLSSVSRSLEAIPGITDRIYPVLIFDHVWLPSLLLFLCSVLVALYPAWRASRLDPVEAIRHG
;
A
#
# COMPACT_ATOMS: atom_id res chain seq x y z
N MET A 1 -20.68 -30.52 6.26
CA MET A 1 -19.82 -29.31 6.21
C MET A 1 -20.54 -28.29 5.36
N LEU A 2 -21.02 -27.19 5.95
CA LEU A 2 -21.66 -26.10 5.20
C LEU A 2 -20.54 -25.18 4.70
N ARG A 3 -20.51 -24.91 3.39
CA ARG A 3 -19.50 -24.04 2.78
C ARG A 3 -20.15 -22.67 2.54
N LEU A 4 -19.67 -21.66 3.26
CA LEU A 4 -20.14 -20.28 3.10
C LEU A 4 -19.34 -19.57 2.01
N SER A 5 -20.00 -18.65 1.30
CA SER A 5 -19.38 -17.77 0.31
C SER A 5 -18.58 -16.65 0.95
N ASP A 6 -18.96 -16.24 2.16
CA ASP A 6 -18.26 -15.23 2.95
C ASP A 6 -17.77 -15.83 4.27
N ARG A 7 -16.50 -15.56 4.58
CA ARG A 7 -15.79 -16.06 5.77
C ARG A 7 -16.15 -15.25 7.02
N SER A 8 -16.68 -14.03 6.87
CA SER A 8 -17.04 -13.14 7.99
C SER A 8 -18.37 -13.53 8.65
N ASP A 9 -19.26 -14.20 7.93
CA ASP A 9 -20.57 -14.63 8.42
C ASP A 9 -20.53 -15.92 9.25
N SER A 10 -19.38 -16.60 9.28
CA SER A 10 -19.27 -17.94 9.85
C SER A 10 -19.49 -17.96 11.37
N VAL A 11 -19.07 -16.91 12.08
CA VAL A 11 -19.32 -16.73 13.52
C VAL A 11 -20.80 -16.46 13.81
N ALA A 12 -21.41 -15.53 13.07
CA ALA A 12 -22.82 -15.16 13.25
C ALA A 12 -23.76 -16.34 12.91
N LEU A 13 -23.44 -17.09 11.86
CA LEU A 13 -24.20 -18.25 11.45
C LEU A 13 -24.01 -19.43 12.41
N ALA A 14 -22.80 -19.66 12.92
CA ALA A 14 -22.55 -20.68 13.95
C ALA A 14 -23.34 -20.39 15.23
N GLN A 15 -23.39 -19.12 15.67
CA GLN A 15 -24.19 -18.71 16.83
C GLN A 15 -25.70 -18.90 16.58
N THR A 16 -26.19 -18.50 15.42
CA THR A 16 -27.62 -18.64 15.06
C THR A 16 -28.03 -20.11 14.95
N LEU A 17 -27.18 -20.95 14.37
CA LEU A 17 -27.41 -22.39 14.25
C LEU A 17 -27.38 -23.08 15.62
N ASN A 18 -26.46 -22.71 16.51
CA ASN A 18 -26.41 -23.23 17.87
C ASN A 18 -27.61 -22.82 18.73
N GLN A 19 -28.26 -21.69 18.43
CA GLN A 19 -29.49 -21.25 19.08
C GLN A 19 -30.75 -21.91 18.50
N SER A 20 -30.70 -22.41 17.26
CA SER A 20 -31.80 -23.15 16.66
C SER A 20 -31.88 -24.59 17.21
N SER A 21 -33.04 -24.95 17.76
CA SER A 21 -33.31 -26.24 18.44
C SER A 21 -32.99 -27.56 17.67
N PRO A 22 -32.86 -27.63 16.32
CA PRO A 22 -32.58 -28.90 15.64
C PRO A 22 -31.21 -29.50 15.94
N LEU A 23 -30.19 -28.68 16.23
CA LEU A 23 -28.81 -29.13 16.45
C LEU A 23 -28.56 -29.55 17.90
N THR A 24 -29.15 -28.84 18.87
CA THR A 24 -29.04 -29.14 20.30
C THR A 24 -29.63 -30.51 20.65
N ASN A 25 -30.70 -30.93 19.97
CA ASN A 25 -31.34 -32.24 20.17
C ASN A 25 -30.50 -33.42 19.68
N HIS A 26 -29.51 -33.21 18.80
CA HIS A 26 -28.60 -34.24 18.30
C HIS A 26 -27.18 -34.14 18.89
N GLY A 27 -26.96 -33.24 19.87
CA GLY A 27 -25.62 -33.02 20.46
C GLY A 27 -24.59 -32.45 19.48
N LEU A 28 -25.04 -31.88 18.36
CA LEU A 28 -24.17 -31.30 17.33
C LEU A 28 -23.96 -29.81 17.64
N VAL A 29 -22.70 -29.37 17.65
CA VAL A 29 -22.32 -27.97 17.85
C VAL A 29 -21.73 -27.44 16.56
N ALA A 30 -22.31 -26.36 16.02
CA ALA A 30 -21.71 -25.61 14.93
C ALA A 30 -20.50 -24.84 15.49
N GLN A 31 -19.30 -25.19 15.03
CA GLN A 31 -18.07 -24.47 15.36
C GLN A 31 -17.58 -23.70 14.15
N ASP A 32 -17.10 -22.49 14.42
CA ASP A 32 -16.53 -21.63 13.41
C ASP A 32 -15.17 -22.14 12.92
N TRP A 33 -14.80 -21.81 11.67
CA TRP A 33 -13.52 -22.23 11.10
C TRP A 33 -12.33 -21.66 11.88
N GLU A 34 -12.45 -20.50 12.54
CA GLU A 34 -11.41 -19.94 13.40
C GLU A 34 -11.14 -20.82 14.62
N THR A 35 -12.21 -21.41 15.16
CA THR A 35 -12.14 -22.31 16.32
C THR A 35 -11.66 -23.71 15.91
N LEU A 36 -12.03 -24.16 14.71
CA LEU A 36 -11.66 -25.48 14.18
C LEU A 36 -10.20 -25.53 13.68
N LEU A 37 -9.65 -24.40 13.20
CA LEU A 37 -8.31 -24.32 12.62
C LEU A 37 -7.50 -23.14 13.21
N PRO A 38 -7.24 -23.12 14.54
CA PRO A 38 -6.56 -22.00 15.19
C PRO A 38 -5.14 -21.77 14.67
N VAL A 39 -4.46 -22.84 14.24
CA VAL A 39 -3.13 -22.76 13.61
C VAL A 39 -3.19 -21.97 12.30
N VAL A 40 -4.25 -22.13 11.50
CA VAL A 40 -4.42 -21.40 10.24
C VAL A 40 -4.75 -19.92 10.51
N VAL A 41 -5.57 -19.63 11.53
CA VAL A 41 -5.82 -18.25 11.97
C VAL A 41 -4.51 -17.58 12.36
N GLN A 42 -3.71 -18.23 13.19
CA GLN A 42 -2.41 -17.72 13.62
C GLN A 42 -1.46 -17.46 12.44
N MET A 43 -1.42 -18.35 11.43
CA MET A 43 -0.62 -18.14 10.22
C MET A 43 -1.08 -16.93 9.41
N VAL A 44 -2.39 -16.71 9.30
CA VAL A 44 -2.95 -15.53 8.61
C VAL A 44 -2.61 -14.25 9.37
N GLU A 45 -2.67 -14.26 10.70
CA GLU A 45 -2.29 -13.11 11.52
C GLU A 45 -0.80 -12.78 11.42
N MET A 46 0.07 -13.78 11.50
CA MET A 46 1.51 -13.59 11.30
C MET A 46 1.83 -13.02 9.91
N SER A 47 1.20 -13.56 8.86
CA SER A 47 1.37 -13.05 7.50
C SER A 47 0.91 -11.59 7.34
N LYS A 48 -0.16 -11.17 8.04
CA LYS A 48 -0.58 -9.76 8.06
C LYS A 48 0.47 -8.87 8.72
N VAL A 49 1.07 -9.30 9.83
CA VAL A 49 2.12 -8.53 10.53
C VAL A 49 3.34 -8.34 9.62
N ASP A 50 3.80 -9.41 8.96
CA ASP A 50 4.93 -9.34 8.03
C ASP A 50 4.65 -8.39 6.86
N PHE A 51 3.42 -8.44 6.32
CA PHE A 51 2.99 -7.53 5.26
C PHE A 51 3.03 -6.06 5.71
N TYR A 52 2.50 -5.73 6.89
CA TYR A 52 2.56 -4.35 7.41
C TYR A 52 3.97 -3.89 7.70
N LEU A 53 4.86 -4.78 8.16
CA LEU A 53 6.26 -4.48 8.38
C LEU A 53 6.93 -4.08 7.05
N ILE A 54 6.80 -4.92 6.01
CA ILE A 54 7.36 -4.63 4.68
C ILE A 54 6.77 -3.33 4.12
N LEU A 55 5.45 -3.15 4.24
CA LEU A 55 4.78 -1.94 3.78
C LEU A 55 5.35 -0.69 4.45
N SER A 56 5.61 -0.73 5.76
CA SER A 56 6.20 0.41 6.48
C SER A 56 7.60 0.76 5.96
N VAL A 57 8.43 -0.23 5.65
CA VAL A 57 9.76 -0.02 5.07
C VAL A 57 9.65 0.60 3.67
N VAL A 58 8.72 0.12 2.85
CA VAL A 58 8.47 0.69 1.51
C VAL A 58 8.07 2.16 1.61
N PHE A 59 7.21 2.53 2.56
CA PHE A 59 6.84 3.94 2.79
C PHE A 59 8.06 4.81 3.09
N VAL A 60 8.97 4.35 3.95
CA VAL A 60 10.20 5.08 4.29
C VAL A 60 11.10 5.24 3.07
N VAL A 61 11.31 4.18 2.29
CA VAL A 61 12.14 4.22 1.08
C VAL A 61 11.55 5.18 0.04
N VAL A 62 10.24 5.13 -0.19
CA VAL A 62 9.54 6.04 -1.10
C VAL A 62 9.65 7.49 -0.62
N ALA A 63 9.46 7.74 0.68
CA ALA A 63 9.59 9.08 1.26
C ALA A 63 10.99 9.65 1.03
N ILE A 64 12.04 8.89 1.31
CA ILE A 64 13.43 9.33 1.08
C ILE A 64 13.67 9.58 -0.41
N GLY A 65 13.19 8.69 -1.28
CA GLY A 65 13.32 8.82 -2.73
C GLY A 65 12.68 10.11 -3.26
N VAL A 66 11.41 10.34 -2.93
CA VAL A 66 10.67 11.55 -3.33
C VAL A 66 11.33 12.81 -2.77
N MET A 67 11.76 12.79 -1.51
CA MET A 67 12.45 13.91 -0.89
C MET A 67 13.73 14.26 -1.64
N ASN A 68 14.56 13.27 -1.94
CA ASN A 68 15.83 13.48 -2.63
C ASN A 68 15.62 14.04 -4.05
N THR A 69 14.66 13.50 -4.79
CA THR A 69 14.31 14.01 -6.12
C THR A 69 13.82 15.45 -6.07
N MET A 70 12.95 15.78 -5.12
CA MET A 70 12.42 17.15 -4.96
C MET A 70 13.48 18.15 -4.54
N VAL A 71 14.33 17.78 -3.57
CA VAL A 71 15.44 18.62 -3.13
C VAL A 71 16.39 18.89 -4.30
N MET A 72 16.76 17.86 -5.06
CA MET A 72 17.63 18.01 -6.23
C MET A 72 17.00 18.93 -7.28
N SER A 73 15.73 18.69 -7.63
CA SER A 73 15.02 19.50 -8.63
C SER A 73 14.91 20.97 -8.24
N VAL A 74 14.63 21.25 -6.96
CA VAL A 74 14.63 22.62 -6.43
C VAL A 74 16.03 23.23 -6.48
N MET A 75 17.05 22.48 -6.09
CA MET A 75 18.43 22.96 -6.09
C MET A 75 18.91 23.35 -7.49
N GLU A 76 18.67 22.51 -8.49
CA GLU A 76 19.03 22.80 -9.89
C GLU A 76 18.36 24.07 -10.43
N ARG A 77 17.11 24.33 -10.03
CA ARG A 77 16.33 25.50 -10.47
C ARG A 77 16.36 26.68 -9.50
N THR A 78 17.20 26.65 -8.47
CA THR A 78 17.30 27.72 -7.46
C THR A 78 17.46 29.13 -8.07
N PRO A 79 18.29 29.34 -9.10
CA PRO A 79 18.44 30.67 -9.72
C PRO A 79 17.13 31.16 -10.36
N GLU A 80 16.40 30.27 -11.04
CA GLU A 80 15.11 30.58 -11.67
C GLU A 80 14.04 30.94 -10.62
N LEU A 81 13.97 30.17 -9.53
CA LEU A 81 13.07 30.43 -8.40
C LEU A 81 13.41 31.78 -7.73
N GLY A 82 14.71 32.12 -7.62
CA GLY A 82 15.18 33.40 -7.11
C GLY A 82 14.77 34.58 -7.97
N VAL A 83 14.85 34.45 -9.30
CA VAL A 83 14.36 35.47 -10.25
C VAL A 83 12.85 35.66 -10.12
N MET A 84 12.07 34.58 -10.00
CA MET A 84 10.61 34.68 -9.78
C MET A 84 10.26 35.43 -8.50
N LEU A 85 10.97 35.17 -7.40
CA LEU A 85 10.79 35.90 -6.14
C LEU A 85 11.17 37.37 -6.28
N ALA A 86 12.25 37.69 -7.00
CA ALA A 86 12.67 39.07 -7.26
C ALA A 86 11.68 39.85 -8.12
N LEU A 87 10.97 39.17 -9.03
CA LEU A 87 9.87 39.75 -9.83
C LEU A 87 8.56 39.94 -9.01
N GLY A 88 8.55 39.57 -7.73
CA GLY A 88 7.42 39.78 -6.83
C GLY A 88 6.49 38.58 -6.65
N THR A 89 6.89 37.38 -7.09
CA THR A 89 6.14 36.14 -6.81
C THR A 89 6.07 35.92 -5.30
N ARG A 90 4.87 35.67 -4.77
CA ARG A 90 4.72 35.40 -3.33
C ARG A 90 5.30 34.02 -3.02
N GLY A 91 5.99 33.87 -1.88
CA GLY A 91 6.52 32.57 -1.44
C GLY A 91 5.46 31.46 -1.42
N GLY A 92 4.22 31.77 -1.06
CA GLY A 92 3.10 30.80 -1.13
C GLY A 92 2.73 30.36 -2.55
N GLN A 93 2.85 31.22 -3.56
CA GLN A 93 2.66 30.84 -4.96
C GLN A 93 3.79 29.91 -5.43
N LEU A 94 5.02 30.17 -5.00
CA LEU A 94 6.16 29.32 -5.27
C LEU A 94 5.99 27.92 -4.65
N GLN A 95 5.54 27.85 -3.39
CA GLN A 95 5.20 26.58 -2.73
C GLN A 95 4.16 25.81 -3.54
N LEU A 96 3.11 26.48 -3.99
CA LEU A 96 2.02 25.85 -4.72
C LEU A 96 2.49 25.28 -6.06
N THR A 97 3.36 25.99 -6.79
CA THR A 97 3.95 25.48 -8.04
C THR A 97 4.74 24.20 -7.81
N ILE A 98 5.61 24.18 -6.79
CA ILE A 98 6.41 22.98 -6.46
C ILE A 98 5.50 21.83 -6.00
N LEU A 99 4.44 22.14 -5.23
CA LEU A 99 3.46 21.14 -4.83
C LEU A 99 2.67 20.57 -6.01
N PHE A 100 2.35 21.37 -7.02
CA PHE A 100 1.75 20.87 -8.25
C PHE A 100 2.71 19.96 -9.01
N GLU A 101 3.99 20.30 -9.11
CA GLU A 101 5.01 19.42 -9.71
C GLU A 101 5.07 18.07 -8.98
N ALA A 102 5.10 18.09 -7.65
CA ALA A 102 5.06 16.88 -6.82
C ALA A 102 3.76 16.09 -6.97
N PHE A 103 2.62 16.77 -7.02
CA PHE A 103 1.32 16.14 -7.23
C PHE A 103 1.27 15.41 -8.58
N PHE A 104 1.69 16.07 -9.67
CA PHE A 104 1.71 15.45 -11.00
C PHE A 104 2.67 14.26 -11.05
N LEU A 105 3.85 14.37 -10.44
CA LEU A 105 4.78 13.24 -10.33
C LEU A 105 4.18 12.07 -9.54
N ALA A 106 3.49 12.35 -8.44
CA ALA A 106 2.82 11.32 -7.63
C ALA A 106 1.65 10.66 -8.40
N VAL A 107 0.86 11.43 -9.14
CA VAL A 107 -0.23 10.90 -9.99
C VAL A 107 0.34 10.01 -11.09
N LEU A 108 1.36 10.47 -11.81
CA LEU A 108 2.00 9.69 -12.87
C LEU A 108 2.62 8.40 -12.32
N GLY A 109 3.29 8.48 -11.17
CA GLY A 109 3.85 7.31 -10.48
C GLY A 109 2.77 6.32 -10.05
N MET A 110 1.65 6.80 -9.51
CA MET A 110 0.51 5.96 -9.13
C MET A 110 -0.11 5.27 -10.35
N VAL A 111 -0.39 6.00 -11.44
CA VAL A 111 -0.97 5.41 -12.66
C VAL A 111 -0.01 4.38 -13.25
N ALA A 112 1.26 4.73 -13.42
CA ALA A 112 2.26 3.80 -13.97
C ALA A 112 2.44 2.57 -13.07
N GLY A 113 2.50 2.75 -11.75
CA GLY A 113 2.61 1.67 -10.78
C GLY A 113 1.41 0.73 -10.79
N THR A 114 0.19 1.27 -10.84
CA THR A 114 -1.03 0.46 -10.93
C THR A 114 -1.10 -0.31 -12.25
N VAL A 115 -0.72 0.30 -13.38
CA VAL A 115 -0.71 -0.37 -14.69
C VAL A 115 0.32 -1.51 -14.72
N VAL A 116 1.55 -1.24 -14.31
CA VAL A 116 2.63 -2.25 -14.29
C VAL A 116 2.31 -3.36 -13.28
N GLY A 117 1.86 -3.01 -12.07
CA GLY A 117 1.46 -3.96 -11.05
C GLY A 117 0.27 -4.82 -11.50
N GLY A 118 -0.75 -4.22 -12.11
CA GLY A 118 -1.89 -4.92 -12.68
C GLY A 118 -1.50 -5.89 -13.80
N LEU A 119 -0.61 -5.47 -14.70
CA LEU A 119 -0.10 -6.32 -15.77
C LEU A 119 0.73 -7.50 -15.23
N LEU A 120 1.56 -7.25 -14.21
CA LEU A 120 2.31 -8.30 -13.52
C LEU A 120 1.35 -9.31 -12.88
N VAL A 121 0.35 -8.87 -12.13
CA VAL A 121 -0.60 -9.81 -11.52
C VAL A 121 -1.39 -10.57 -12.59
N PHE A 122 -1.78 -9.95 -13.70
CA PHE A 122 -2.43 -10.64 -14.81
C PHE A 122 -1.53 -11.72 -15.41
N TRP A 123 -0.25 -11.41 -15.63
CA TRP A 123 0.72 -12.36 -16.19
C TRP A 123 1.03 -13.52 -15.22
N LEU A 124 1.22 -13.22 -13.93
CA LEU A 124 1.44 -14.20 -12.87
C LEU A 124 0.17 -15.02 -12.58
N GLY A 125 -1.01 -14.45 -12.80
CA GLY A 125 -2.30 -15.13 -12.68
C GLY A 125 -2.50 -16.20 -13.75
N GLN A 126 -1.98 -15.99 -14.97
CA GLN A 126 -2.02 -16.98 -16.05
C GLN A 126 -0.91 -18.03 -15.94
N THR A 127 0.31 -17.59 -15.60
CA THR A 127 1.49 -18.46 -15.53
C THR A 127 1.53 -19.25 -14.23
N GLY A 128 0.83 -18.76 -13.19
CA GLY A 128 0.85 -19.28 -11.83
C GLY A 128 2.23 -19.11 -11.18
N ILE A 129 2.28 -18.66 -9.93
CA ILE A 129 3.55 -18.65 -9.20
C ILE A 129 3.82 -20.08 -8.77
N ASP A 130 4.82 -20.71 -9.38
CA ASP A 130 5.27 -22.05 -9.01
C ASP A 130 6.03 -21.98 -7.69
N LEU A 131 5.34 -22.32 -6.61
CA LEU A 131 5.90 -22.37 -5.25
C LEU A 131 6.32 -23.79 -4.88
N SER A 132 6.46 -24.71 -5.84
CA SER A 132 6.92 -26.10 -5.61
C SER A 132 8.28 -26.21 -4.91
N SER A 133 9.11 -25.15 -4.98
CA SER A 133 10.38 -25.05 -4.25
C SER A 133 10.20 -24.73 -2.76
N VAL A 134 9.10 -24.05 -2.39
CA VAL A 134 8.75 -23.64 -1.02
C VAL A 134 7.75 -24.62 -0.37
N SER A 135 6.86 -25.23 -1.15
CA SER A 135 5.85 -26.18 -0.66
C SER A 135 6.44 -27.47 -0.09
N ARG A 136 7.61 -27.91 -0.60
CA ARG A 136 8.38 -29.03 0.00
C ARG A 136 8.73 -28.83 1.47
N SER A 137 8.75 -27.59 1.98
CA SER A 137 8.97 -27.29 3.40
C SER A 137 7.67 -27.19 4.21
N LEU A 138 6.50 -27.20 3.57
CA LEU A 138 5.19 -26.88 4.15
C LEU A 138 4.13 -27.99 3.95
N GLU A 139 4.52 -29.19 3.50
CA GLU A 139 3.64 -30.37 3.31
C GLU A 139 2.84 -30.80 4.57
N ALA A 140 3.13 -30.25 5.74
CA ALA A 140 2.45 -30.55 7.00
C ALA A 140 1.06 -29.88 7.15
N ILE A 141 0.65 -28.96 6.26
CA ILE A 141 -0.61 -28.22 6.39
C ILE A 141 -1.61 -28.66 5.30
N PRO A 142 -2.65 -29.44 5.64
CA PRO A 142 -3.64 -29.87 4.67
C PRO A 142 -4.43 -28.68 4.12
N GLY A 143 -4.47 -28.54 2.79
CA GLY A 143 -5.25 -27.52 2.09
C GLY A 143 -4.44 -26.44 1.35
N ILE A 144 -3.11 -26.46 1.45
CA ILE A 144 -2.23 -25.60 0.62
C ILE A 144 -1.94 -26.35 -0.70
N THR A 145 -2.49 -25.86 -1.81
CA THR A 145 -2.17 -26.34 -3.16
C THR A 145 -0.86 -25.71 -3.64
N ASP A 146 -0.04 -26.46 -4.41
CA ASP A 146 1.27 -26.08 -4.96
C ASP A 146 1.32 -24.79 -5.81
N ARG A 147 0.17 -24.18 -6.09
CA ARG A 147 0.05 -22.99 -6.94
C ARG A 147 -0.78 -21.93 -6.25
N ILE A 148 -0.13 -20.83 -5.88
CA ILE A 148 -0.81 -19.63 -5.40
C ILE A 148 -1.08 -18.74 -6.60
N TYR A 149 -2.36 -18.48 -6.86
CA TYR A 149 -2.78 -17.49 -7.83
C TYR A 149 -2.93 -16.15 -7.10
N PRO A 150 -2.12 -15.13 -7.41
CA PRO A 150 -2.33 -13.80 -6.86
C PRO A 150 -3.67 -13.28 -7.38
N VAL A 151 -4.63 -13.06 -6.46
CA VAL A 151 -5.91 -12.45 -6.78
C VAL A 151 -5.82 -10.97 -6.45
N LEU A 152 -6.11 -10.11 -7.43
CA LEU A 152 -6.32 -8.69 -7.19
C LEU A 152 -7.67 -8.50 -6.50
N ILE A 153 -7.64 -8.34 -5.18
CA ILE A 153 -8.79 -7.83 -4.45
C ILE A 153 -8.67 -6.31 -4.47
N PHE A 154 -9.57 -5.65 -5.20
CA PHE A 154 -9.57 -4.20 -5.37
C PHE A 154 -9.49 -3.48 -4.01
N ASP A 155 -10.22 -3.97 -3.00
CA ASP A 155 -10.27 -3.42 -1.64
C ASP A 155 -8.92 -3.35 -0.93
N HIS A 156 -7.99 -4.24 -1.28
CA HIS A 156 -6.65 -4.28 -0.67
C HIS A 156 -5.59 -3.48 -1.46
N VAL A 157 -5.94 -2.97 -2.65
CA VAL A 157 -5.01 -2.25 -3.53
C VAL A 157 -5.22 -0.74 -3.42
N TRP A 158 -6.48 -0.29 -3.40
CA TRP A 158 -6.77 1.15 -3.45
C TRP A 158 -6.26 1.89 -2.20
N LEU A 159 -6.43 1.29 -1.02
CA LEU A 159 -6.08 1.95 0.25
C LEU A 159 -4.57 2.15 0.41
N PRO A 160 -3.69 1.14 0.21
CA PRO A 160 -2.24 1.35 0.23
C PRO A 160 -1.75 2.31 -0.86
N SER A 161 -2.31 2.24 -2.08
CA SER A 161 -1.96 3.17 -3.17
C SER A 161 -2.31 4.62 -2.82
N LEU A 162 -3.49 4.85 -2.25
CA LEU A 162 -3.90 6.18 -1.79
C LEU A 162 -3.00 6.69 -0.67
N LEU A 163 -2.67 5.84 0.31
CA LEU A 163 -1.78 6.21 1.41
C LEU A 163 -0.36 6.55 0.92
N LEU A 164 0.17 5.78 -0.04
CA LEU A 164 1.46 6.08 -0.66
C LEU A 164 1.44 7.41 -1.40
N PHE A 165 0.39 7.65 -2.19
CA PHE A 165 0.19 8.92 -2.90
C PHE A 165 0.17 10.11 -1.94
N LEU A 166 -0.63 10.02 -0.87
CA LEU A 166 -0.69 11.06 0.16
C LEU A 166 0.66 11.24 0.84
N CYS A 167 1.35 10.16 1.18
CA CYS A 167 2.68 10.21 1.78
C CYS A 167 3.68 10.94 0.87
N SER A 168 3.70 10.65 -0.44
CA SER A 168 4.58 11.34 -1.40
C SER A 168 4.31 12.85 -1.46
N VAL A 169 3.03 13.25 -1.49
CA VAL A 169 2.66 14.68 -1.49
C VAL A 169 3.04 15.35 -0.17
N LEU A 170 2.81 14.68 0.96
CA LEU A 170 3.16 15.20 2.28
C LEU A 170 4.68 15.37 2.45
N VAL A 171 5.47 14.43 1.95
CA VAL A 171 6.92 14.51 1.96
C VAL A 171 7.42 15.69 1.12
N ALA A 172 6.78 15.95 -0.03
CA ALA A 172 7.14 17.08 -0.90
C ALA A 172 6.80 18.46 -0.31
N LEU A 173 5.94 18.54 0.72
CA LEU A 173 5.69 19.80 1.43
C LEU A 173 6.96 20.37 2.09
N TYR A 174 7.84 19.51 2.59
CA TYR A 174 9.08 19.94 3.24
C TYR A 174 10.01 20.72 2.28
N PRO A 175 10.43 20.17 1.12
CA PRO A 175 11.26 20.92 0.18
C PRO A 175 10.52 22.11 -0.43
N ALA A 176 9.22 22.02 -0.69
CA ALA A 176 8.43 23.15 -1.21
C ALA A 176 8.42 24.34 -0.23
N TRP A 177 8.20 24.06 1.06
CA TRP A 177 8.26 25.09 2.10
C TRP A 177 9.66 25.67 2.24
N ARG A 178 10.70 24.83 2.22
CA ARG A 178 12.09 25.28 2.28
C ARG A 178 12.45 26.19 1.10
N ALA A 179 12.04 25.83 -0.12
CA ALA A 179 12.30 26.62 -1.34
C ALA A 179 11.67 28.02 -1.28
N SER A 180 10.48 28.13 -0.71
CA SER A 180 9.77 29.41 -0.61
C SER A 180 10.38 30.44 0.34
N ARG A 181 11.32 30.00 1.19
CA ARG A 181 12.03 30.82 2.16
C ARG A 181 13.47 31.10 1.73
N LEU A 182 13.82 30.79 0.49
CA LEU A 182 15.14 31.12 -0.06
C LEU A 182 15.27 32.64 -0.23
N ASP A 183 16.42 33.18 0.16
CA ASP A 183 16.72 34.60 -0.04
C ASP A 183 17.01 34.87 -1.53
N PRO A 184 16.23 35.74 -2.21
CA PRO A 184 16.35 35.94 -3.66
C PRO A 184 17.74 36.40 -4.09
N VAL A 185 18.39 37.23 -3.27
CA VAL A 185 19.73 37.76 -3.52
C VAL A 185 20.78 36.65 -3.45
N GLU A 186 20.65 35.73 -2.49
CA GLU A 186 21.59 34.61 -2.33
C GLU A 186 21.38 33.53 -3.38
N ALA A 187 20.11 33.29 -3.77
CA ALA A 187 19.75 32.37 -4.84
C ALA A 187 20.33 32.78 -6.21
N ILE A 188 20.38 34.08 -6.51
CA ILE A 188 20.95 34.60 -7.77
C ILE A 188 22.48 34.68 -7.72
N ARG A 189 23.07 34.98 -6.55
CA ARG A 189 24.53 35.11 -6.38
C ARG A 189 25.29 33.78 -6.46
N HIS A 190 24.61 32.66 -6.23
CA HIS A 190 25.20 31.32 -6.25
C HIS A 190 24.73 30.45 -7.44
N GLY A 191 24.11 31.07 -8.45
CA GLY A 191 23.79 30.47 -9.75
C GLY A 191 24.85 30.72 -10.81
#